data_AF-A0A835FY08-F1
#
_entry.id   AF-A0A835FY08-F1
#
_cell.length_a   1.000
_cell.length_b   1.000
_cell.length_c   1.000
_cell.angle_alpha   90.00
_cell.angle_beta   90.00
_cell.angle_gamma   90.00
#
_symmetry.space_group_name_H-M   'P 1'
#
loop_
_entity.id
_entity.type
_entity.pdbx_description
1 polymer ?
#
loop_
_entity_poly.entity_id
_entity_poly.type
_entity_poly.pdbx_seq_one_letter_code
_entity_poly.pdbx_strand_id
1 'polypeptide(L)'
;MCASKFDAVMWLSACTFRYSAVAFFIEFDQDHFAFTPELLAIRAATSSSSSGSAELDREFVALLRWPTGTTYLSPWEAGGQQRLRAVTQCTKDLSGGDCKACLKAAIA
;
A
#
# COMPACT_ATOMS: atom_id res chain seq x y z
N MET A 1 10.01 -10.68 -19.16
CA MET A 1 10.39 -10.10 -17.86
C MET A 1 10.91 -11.22 -16.97
N CYS A 2 11.93 -10.93 -16.14
CA CYS A 2 12.62 -11.86 -15.23
C CYS A 2 13.11 -13.19 -15.86
N ALA A 3 13.64 -13.16 -17.09
CA ALA A 3 14.24 -14.35 -17.71
C ALA A 3 15.41 -14.88 -16.87
N SER A 4 15.42 -16.20 -16.62
CA SER A 4 16.45 -16.90 -15.85
C SER A 4 16.56 -16.52 -14.37
N LYS A 5 15.54 -15.89 -13.79
CA LYS A 5 15.44 -15.68 -12.34
C LYS A 5 14.59 -16.78 -11.72
N PHE A 6 15.01 -17.27 -10.55
CA PHE A 6 14.29 -18.27 -9.77
C PHE A 6 13.44 -17.66 -8.65
N ASP A 7 13.61 -16.36 -8.38
CA ASP A 7 12.79 -15.58 -7.45
C ASP A 7 12.48 -14.22 -8.08
N ALA A 8 11.20 -13.86 -8.12
CA ALA A 8 10.76 -12.54 -8.55
C ALA A 8 9.32 -12.24 -8.11
N VAL A 9 9.06 -10.94 -7.96
CA VAL A 9 7.72 -10.37 -7.77
C VAL A 9 7.41 -9.41 -8.92
N MET A 10 6.20 -9.51 -9.46
CA MET A 10 5.67 -8.61 -10.47
C MET A 10 4.39 -7.97 -9.94
N TRP A 11 4.41 -6.66 -9.75
CA TRP A 11 3.25 -5.86 -9.38
C TRP A 11 2.60 -5.26 -10.62
N LEU A 12 1.32 -5.56 -10.83
CA LEU A 12 0.46 -4.99 -11.87
C LEU A 12 -0.61 -4.13 -11.20
N SER A 13 -1.35 -3.35 -11.99
CA SER A 13 -2.36 -2.41 -11.46
C SER A 13 -3.46 -3.07 -10.62
N ALA A 14 -3.80 -4.34 -10.89
CA ALA A 14 -4.87 -5.07 -10.19
C ALA A 14 -4.43 -6.41 -9.59
N CYS A 15 -3.18 -6.84 -9.86
CA CYS A 15 -2.70 -8.18 -9.51
C CYS A 15 -1.23 -8.14 -9.11
N THR A 16 -0.82 -9.06 -8.24
CA THR A 16 0.59 -9.34 -7.95
C THR A 16 0.88 -10.80 -8.27
N PHE A 17 2.02 -11.06 -8.91
CA PHE A 17 2.49 -12.41 -9.19
C PHE A 17 3.88 -12.59 -8.58
N ARG A 18 4.05 -13.64 -7.76
CA ARG A 18 5.31 -14.01 -7.14
C ARG A 18 5.62 -15.48 -7.40
N TYR A 19 6.88 -15.77 -7.67
CA TYR A 19 7.41 -17.14 -7.69
C TYR A 19 8.78 -17.15 -7.04
N SER A 20 9.12 -18.25 -6.38
CA SER A 20 10.44 -18.48 -5.80
C SER A 20 10.79 -19.97 -5.80
N ALA A 21 12.08 -20.30 -5.77
CA ALA A 21 12.56 -21.66 -5.56
C ALA A 21 12.48 -22.11 -4.08
N VAL A 22 12.29 -21.16 -3.17
CA VAL A 22 12.06 -21.41 -1.73
C VAL A 22 10.59 -21.16 -1.38
N ALA A 23 10.11 -21.83 -0.32
CA ALA A 23 8.77 -21.55 0.20
C ALA A 23 8.74 -20.15 0.83
N PHE A 24 7.66 -19.40 0.60
CA PHE A 24 7.51 -18.02 1.07
C PHE A 24 6.10 -17.69 1.57
N PHE A 25 5.18 -18.66 1.54
CA PHE A 25 3.82 -18.44 2.01
C PHE A 25 3.81 -18.23 3.52
N ILE A 26 2.97 -17.30 4.00
CA ILE A 26 2.78 -16.97 5.43
C ILE A 26 4.01 -16.29 6.05
N GLU A 27 5.10 -16.10 5.28
CA GLU A 27 6.29 -15.41 5.75
C GLU A 27 6.25 -13.92 5.44
N PHE A 28 6.80 -13.13 6.36
CA PHE A 28 6.89 -11.69 6.20
C PHE A 28 8.06 -11.33 5.26
N ASP A 29 7.74 -10.99 4.01
CA ASP A 29 8.71 -10.61 2.99
C ASP A 29 9.14 -9.14 3.15
N GLN A 30 10.41 -8.92 3.52
CA GLN A 30 11.05 -7.59 3.61
C GLN A 30 11.97 -7.30 2.43
N ASP A 31 12.29 -8.31 1.63
CA ASP A 31 13.34 -8.24 0.63
C ASP A 31 12.80 -7.70 -0.69
N HIS A 32 11.51 -7.94 -0.97
CA HIS A 32 10.85 -7.47 -2.18
C HIS A 32 9.99 -6.23 -1.92
N PHE A 33 10.50 -5.06 -2.31
CA PHE A 33 9.74 -3.82 -2.33
C PHE A 33 9.98 -3.05 -3.62
N ALA A 34 8.97 -2.28 -4.04
CA ALA A 34 9.07 -1.35 -5.16
C ALA A 34 8.45 -0.01 -4.76
N PHE A 35 9.13 1.07 -5.12
CA PHE A 35 8.66 2.43 -4.87
C PHE A 35 8.63 3.20 -6.19
N THR A 36 7.45 3.70 -6.58
CA THR A 36 7.27 4.51 -7.79
C THR A 36 7.12 5.99 -7.43
N PRO A 37 8.13 6.83 -7.70
CA PRO A 37 8.15 8.24 -7.27
C PRO A 37 7.12 9.14 -7.98
N GLU A 38 6.49 8.70 -9.06
CA GLU A 38 5.48 9.50 -9.78
C GLU A 38 4.21 9.76 -8.94
N LEU A 39 3.97 8.95 -7.90
CA LEU A 39 2.93 9.17 -6.89
C LEU A 39 3.29 10.27 -5.85
N LEU A 40 4.56 10.66 -5.71
CA LEU A 40 4.97 11.78 -4.83
C LEU A 40 4.62 13.16 -5.40
N ALA A 41 4.47 13.29 -6.72
CA ALA A 41 4.10 14.55 -7.36
C ALA A 41 2.70 15.03 -6.91
N ILE A 42 1.80 14.11 -6.57
CA ILE A 42 0.48 14.42 -6.02
C ILE A 42 0.60 15.06 -4.62
N ARG A 43 1.54 14.59 -3.77
CA ARG A 43 1.82 15.19 -2.45
C ARG A 43 2.39 16.62 -2.55
N ALA A 44 3.21 16.88 -3.58
CA ALA A 44 3.74 18.22 -3.84
C ALA A 44 2.66 19.19 -4.37
N ALA A 45 1.68 18.69 -5.12
CA ALA A 45 0.56 19.51 -5.59
C ALA A 45 -0.46 19.82 -4.47
N THR A 46 -0.76 18.88 -3.57
CA THR A 46 -1.73 19.06 -2.46
C THR A 46 -1.22 19.88 -1.27
N SER A 47 0.09 20.10 -1.18
CA SER A 47 0.73 20.95 -0.15
C SER A 47 0.69 22.45 -0.47
N SER A 48 0.19 22.82 -1.66
CA SER A 48 -0.01 24.22 -2.04
C SER A 48 -1.35 24.81 -1.54
N SER A 49 -2.23 24.00 -0.94
CA SER A 49 -3.54 24.45 -0.45
C SER A 49 -3.78 24.13 1.02
N SER A 50 -3.38 25.07 1.89
CA SER A 50 -3.84 25.27 3.28
C SER A 50 -3.61 24.14 4.29
N SER A 51 -3.27 24.54 5.51
CA SER A 51 -2.99 23.78 6.73
C SER A 51 -3.98 22.66 7.14
N GLY A 52 -5.11 22.49 6.43
CA GLY A 52 -6.01 21.35 6.60
C GLY A 52 -5.52 20.06 5.95
N SER A 53 -4.79 20.11 4.82
CA SER A 53 -4.50 18.90 4.03
C SER A 53 -3.54 17.93 4.72
N ALA A 54 -2.56 18.43 5.49
CA ALA A 54 -1.59 17.59 6.19
C ALA A 54 -2.19 16.78 7.35
N GLU A 55 -3.17 17.33 8.07
CA GLU A 55 -3.84 16.63 9.18
C GLU A 55 -4.89 15.63 8.64
N LEU A 56 -5.62 16.02 7.58
CA LEU A 56 -6.50 15.15 6.80
C LEU A 56 -5.75 13.96 6.18
N ASP A 57 -4.53 14.18 5.69
CA ASP A 57 -3.66 13.13 5.18
C ASP A 57 -3.24 12.16 6.29
N ARG A 58 -2.95 12.65 7.51
CA ARG A 58 -2.57 11.80 8.65
C ARG A 58 -3.71 10.90 9.11
N GLU A 59 -4.92 11.43 9.23
CA GLU A 59 -6.10 10.65 9.62
C GLU A 59 -6.43 9.60 8.56
N PHE A 60 -6.38 9.98 7.28
CA PHE A 60 -6.57 9.07 6.16
C PHE A 60 -5.53 7.93 6.14
N VAL A 61 -4.25 8.27 6.35
CA VAL A 61 -3.14 7.32 6.48
C VAL A 61 -3.33 6.39 7.69
N ALA A 62 -3.86 6.90 8.80
CA ALA A 62 -4.15 6.09 9.99
C ALA A 62 -5.24 5.04 9.73
N LEU A 63 -6.29 5.37 8.97
CA LEU A 63 -7.35 4.43 8.58
C LEU A 63 -6.81 3.26 7.73
N LEU A 64 -5.87 3.55 6.84
CA LEU A 64 -5.27 2.55 5.95
C LEU A 64 -4.40 1.50 6.67
N ARG A 65 -3.96 1.78 7.91
CA ARG A 65 -3.16 0.87 8.76
C ARG A 65 -4.00 -0.18 9.49
N TRP A 66 -5.33 -0.05 9.48
CA TRP A 66 -6.26 -0.92 10.19
C TRP A 66 -7.42 -1.43 9.32
N PRO A 67 -7.14 -2.04 8.15
CA PRO A 67 -8.20 -2.59 7.34
C PRO A 67 -8.81 -3.84 7.99
N THR A 68 -10.13 -3.96 7.90
CA THR A 68 -10.89 -5.14 8.33
C THR A 68 -10.88 -6.23 7.23
N GLY A 69 -9.71 -6.58 6.69
CA GLY A 69 -9.57 -7.56 5.61
C GLY A 69 -8.23 -7.51 4.88
N THR A 70 -8.09 -8.33 3.83
CA THR A 70 -6.85 -8.41 3.01
C THR A 70 -6.75 -7.31 1.96
N THR A 71 -7.84 -6.62 1.66
CA THR A 71 -7.88 -5.48 0.73
C THR A 71 -8.86 -4.46 1.26
N TYR A 72 -8.47 -3.19 1.28
CA TYR A 72 -9.30 -2.09 1.74
C TYR A 72 -9.19 -0.92 0.79
N LEU A 73 -10.36 -0.46 0.33
CA LEU A 73 -10.52 0.75 -0.48
C LEU A 73 -11.17 1.81 0.42
N SER A 74 -10.48 2.92 0.67
CA SER A 74 -11.05 4.01 1.47
C SER A 74 -11.87 4.98 0.59
N PRO A 75 -13.14 5.23 0.92
CA PRO A 75 -13.86 6.41 0.45
C PRO A 75 -13.65 7.54 1.47
N TRP A 76 -12.84 8.55 1.15
CA TRP A 76 -12.66 9.72 2.02
C TRP A 76 -13.08 11.00 1.33
N GLU A 77 -13.95 11.78 1.96
CA GLU A 77 -14.46 13.08 1.51
C GLU A 77 -13.91 14.15 2.44
N ALA A 78 -12.95 14.94 1.97
CA ALA A 78 -12.51 16.13 2.70
C ALA A 78 -13.35 17.33 2.23
N GLY A 79 -14.24 17.83 3.10
CA GLY A 79 -14.83 19.17 2.98
C GLY A 79 -15.47 19.51 1.62
N GLY A 80 -16.14 18.55 0.97
CA GLY A 80 -17.01 18.82 -0.19
C GLY A 80 -16.32 19.07 -1.53
N GLN A 81 -14.98 19.01 -1.65
CA GLN A 81 -14.31 19.33 -2.94
C GLN A 81 -13.28 18.32 -3.47
N GLN A 82 -12.91 17.24 -2.77
CA GLN A 82 -12.15 16.15 -3.40
C GLN A 82 -12.27 14.83 -2.62
N ARG A 83 -12.64 13.75 -3.32
CA ARG A 83 -12.61 12.39 -2.78
C ARG A 83 -11.21 11.81 -2.92
N LEU A 84 -10.48 11.69 -1.80
CA LEU A 84 -9.25 10.92 -1.77
C LEU A 84 -9.61 9.42 -1.71
N ARG A 85 -9.02 8.63 -2.61
CA ARG A 85 -9.19 7.17 -2.64
C ARG A 85 -7.83 6.52 -2.55
N ALA A 86 -7.68 5.57 -1.65
CA ALA A 86 -6.49 4.74 -1.56
C ALA A 86 -6.86 3.28 -1.45
N VAL A 87 -5.92 2.43 -1.84
CA VAL A 87 -6.02 0.99 -1.73
C VAL A 87 -4.84 0.50 -0.91
N THR A 88 -5.13 -0.29 0.11
CA THR A 88 -4.13 -1.12 0.76
C THR A 88 -4.49 -2.58 0.60
N GLN A 89 -3.47 -3.41 0.40
CA GLN A 89 -3.64 -4.83 0.18
C GLN A 89 -2.50 -5.61 0.83
N CYS A 90 -2.86 -6.69 1.50
CA CYS A 90 -1.95 -7.75 1.92
C CYS A 90 -2.09 -8.95 0.98
N THR A 91 -1.03 -9.74 0.86
CA THR A 91 -1.16 -11.06 0.25
C THR A 91 -2.01 -11.96 1.14
N LYS A 92 -2.77 -12.87 0.52
CA LYS A 92 -3.82 -13.65 1.19
C LYS A 92 -3.28 -14.67 2.20
N ASP A 93 -2.03 -15.07 2.02
CA ASP A 93 -1.32 -16.04 2.84
C ASP A 93 -0.88 -15.47 4.20
N LEU A 94 -0.83 -14.15 4.37
CA LEU A 94 -0.50 -13.55 5.66
C LEU A 94 -1.64 -13.71 6.68
N SER A 95 -1.27 -13.95 7.94
CA SER A 95 -2.21 -13.87 9.05
C SER A 95 -2.74 -12.43 9.23
N GLY A 96 -3.87 -12.28 9.94
CA GLY A 96 -4.41 -10.94 10.23
C GLY A 96 -3.44 -10.05 11.03
N GLY A 97 -2.62 -10.64 11.91
CA GLY A 97 -1.60 -9.93 12.67
C GLY A 97 -0.44 -9.45 11.79
N ASP A 98 0.05 -10.34 10.92
CA ASP A 98 1.19 -10.04 10.04
C ASP A 98 0.80 -9.06 8.94
N CYS A 99 -0.40 -9.19 8.38
CA CYS A 99 -0.94 -8.21 7.43
C CYS A 99 -0.99 -6.80 8.05
N LYS A 100 -1.48 -6.68 9.28
CA LYS A 100 -1.52 -5.40 9.99
C LYS A 100 -0.12 -4.84 10.26
N ALA A 101 0.85 -5.68 10.62
CA ALA A 101 2.23 -5.27 10.79
C ALA A 101 2.84 -4.77 9.46
N CYS A 102 2.57 -5.49 8.36
CA CYS A 102 3.02 -5.17 7.01
C CYS A 102 2.52 -3.78 6.58
N LEU A 103 1.22 -3.56 6.67
CA LEU A 103 0.62 -2.27 6.30
C LEU A 103 1.14 -1.13 7.17
N LYS A 104 1.35 -1.36 8.47
CA LYS A 104 1.95 -0.34 9.33
C LYS A 104 3.36 0.05 8.89
N ALA A 105 4.18 -0.90 8.42
CA ALA A 105 5.53 -0.64 7.93
C ALA A 105 5.51 0.08 6.57
N ALA A 106 4.66 -0.37 5.63
CA ALA A 106 4.57 0.20 4.29
C ALA A 106 4.04 1.66 4.26
N ILE A 107 3.28 2.04 5.29
CA ILE A 107 2.59 3.34 5.40
C ILE A 107 3.32 4.29 6.39
N ALA A 108 4.38 3.82 7.06
CA ALA A 108 5.15 4.63 8.02
C ALA A 108 5.88 5.79 7.35
#